data_AF-C7MD28-F1
#
_entry.id   AF-C7MD28-F1
#
_cell.length_a   1.000
_cell.length_b   1.000
_cell.length_c   1.000
_cell.angle_alpha   90.00
_cell.angle_beta   90.00
_cell.angle_gamma   90.00
#
_symmetry.space_group_name_H-M   'P 1'
#
loop_
_entity.id
_entity.type
_entity.pdbx_description
1 polymer ?
#
loop_
_entity_poly.entity_id
_entity_poly.type
_entity_poly.pdbx_seq_one_letter_code
_entity_poly.pdbx_strand_id
1 'polypeptide(L)'
;MRHRIVSGMAAGMGVIALLLGGAGCTGGDEGGPSGSATASQEAPDGDDDTASPQESTPAPSDGGGEQDDPLDDAALEAASQRFVEVLRVLDDRDWEAACTYVLDPTTGTAPEGERLTDCAEGAQSAIAPHEELLAPGVFEAIDASSVTASDNGDGTVSLRVLDEEIDVPMVRGEDDLWYLSIPF
;
A
#
# COMPACT_ATOMS: atom_id res chain seq x y z
N MET A 1 39.08 -21.18 -13.51
CA MET A 1 38.54 -21.83 -14.71
C MET A 1 37.11 -21.35 -14.91
N ARG A 2 36.82 -20.85 -16.10
CA ARG A 2 35.49 -20.42 -16.54
C ARG A 2 34.58 -21.65 -16.64
N HIS A 3 33.34 -21.55 -16.16
CA HIS A 3 32.17 -22.02 -16.90
C HIS A 3 31.01 -21.08 -16.59
N ARG A 4 30.77 -20.16 -17.55
CA ARG A 4 29.46 -19.56 -17.77
C ARG A 4 28.58 -20.66 -18.33
N ILE A 5 27.39 -20.87 -17.77
CA ILE A 5 26.30 -21.54 -18.49
C ILE A 5 25.09 -20.62 -18.37
N VAL A 6 24.82 -19.94 -19.48
CA VAL A 6 23.57 -19.25 -19.78
C VAL A 6 22.67 -20.27 -20.48
N SER A 7 21.42 -20.40 -20.04
CA SER A 7 20.28 -21.00 -20.76
C SER A 7 19.04 -20.74 -19.89
N GLY A 8 17.89 -20.27 -20.37
CA GLY A 8 17.45 -19.99 -21.73
C GLY A 8 16.09 -19.30 -21.69
N MET A 9 15.80 -18.56 -22.75
CA MET A 9 14.65 -17.70 -22.99
C MET A 9 13.44 -18.55 -23.42
N ALA A 10 12.25 -18.30 -22.86
CA ALA A 10 10.99 -18.69 -23.48
C ALA A 10 9.90 -17.67 -23.10
N ALA A 11 9.76 -16.65 -23.94
CA ALA A 11 8.64 -15.73 -23.94
C ALA A 11 7.35 -16.49 -24.29
N GLY A 12 6.30 -16.31 -23.49
CA GLY A 12 5.00 -16.87 -23.77
C GLY A 12 3.94 -16.31 -22.84
N MET A 13 3.17 -15.35 -23.33
CA MET A 13 1.78 -15.03 -22.99
C MET A 13 1.42 -13.84 -23.90
N GLY A 14 0.48 -13.93 -24.84
CA GLY A 14 -0.83 -14.53 -24.74
C GLY A 14 -1.84 -13.39 -24.82
N VAL A 15 -2.10 -12.90 -26.03
CA VAL A 15 -3.06 -11.82 -26.29
C VAL A 15 -4.47 -12.32 -25.97
N ILE A 16 -5.12 -11.73 -24.97
CA ILE A 16 -6.57 -11.83 -24.80
C ILE A 16 -7.14 -10.42 -24.77
N ALA A 17 -7.75 -10.05 -25.88
CA ALA A 17 -8.59 -8.87 -26.02
C ALA A 17 -9.88 -9.10 -25.21
N LEU A 18 -10.19 -8.22 -24.26
CA LEU A 18 -11.53 -8.10 -23.71
C LEU A 18 -12.22 -6.87 -24.29
N LEU A 19 -13.21 -7.21 -25.11
CA LEU A 19 -14.16 -6.36 -25.79
C LEU A 19 -15.06 -5.60 -24.80
N LEU A 20 -15.53 -4.46 -25.28
CA LEU A 20 -16.45 -3.51 -24.66
C LEU A 20 -17.65 -4.14 -23.96
N GLY A 21 -18.04 -3.54 -22.83
CA GLY A 21 -19.36 -3.70 -22.23
C GLY A 21 -19.76 -2.43 -21.48
N GLY A 22 -20.41 -1.50 -22.18
CA GLY A 22 -21.06 -0.35 -21.57
C GLY A 22 -22.43 -0.71 -21.01
N ALA A 23 -22.74 -0.19 -19.82
CA ALA A 23 -24.10 0.08 -19.38
C ALA A 23 -24.06 1.28 -18.42
N GLY A 24 -24.10 2.48 -19.00
CA GLY A 24 -24.46 3.68 -18.25
C GLY A 24 -25.91 3.56 -17.80
N CYS A 25 -26.14 3.57 -16.49
CA CYS A 25 -27.46 3.75 -15.91
C CYS A 25 -27.74 5.26 -15.88
N THR A 26 -28.26 5.80 -16.99
CA THR A 26 -28.68 7.21 -17.05
C THR A 26 -30.10 7.30 -16.50
N GLY A 27 -30.24 7.84 -15.29
CA GLY A 27 -31.52 8.33 -14.80
C GLY A 27 -31.96 9.52 -15.65
N GLY A 28 -33.19 9.45 -16.16
CA GLY A 28 -33.79 10.53 -16.93
C GLY A 28 -34.28 11.66 -16.03
N ASP A 29 -34.37 12.87 -16.57
CA ASP A 29 -35.62 13.65 -16.67
C ASP A 29 -35.42 14.88 -17.59
N GLU A 30 -36.51 15.32 -18.24
CA GLU A 30 -36.80 16.67 -18.79
C GLU A 30 -36.00 17.15 -20.03
N GLY A 31 -36.56 17.77 -21.07
CA GLY A 31 -37.89 18.30 -21.35
C GLY A 31 -37.77 19.49 -22.32
N GLY A 32 -38.37 19.39 -23.52
CA GLY A 32 -38.78 20.56 -24.32
C GLY A 32 -37.87 21.06 -25.47
N PRO A 33 -38.41 21.23 -26.71
CA PRO A 33 -37.68 21.74 -27.89
C PRO A 33 -38.00 23.22 -28.22
N SER A 34 -36.97 23.99 -28.61
CA SER A 34 -37.02 25.27 -29.33
C SER A 34 -35.58 25.79 -29.48
N GLY A 35 -35.07 26.29 -30.59
CA GLY A 35 -35.59 26.64 -31.90
C GLY A 35 -34.47 27.36 -32.67
N SER A 36 -34.55 27.33 -34.01
CA SER A 36 -33.96 28.26 -34.99
C SER A 36 -32.44 28.54 -35.02
N ALA A 37 -31.82 27.96 -36.04
CA ALA A 37 -31.12 28.62 -37.14
C ALA A 37 -30.38 29.96 -36.89
N THR A 38 -29.07 29.97 -37.16
CA THR A 38 -28.44 30.99 -38.02
C THR A 38 -27.17 30.40 -38.63
N ALA A 39 -27.18 30.29 -39.96
CA ALA A 39 -26.01 30.15 -40.79
C ALA A 39 -25.42 31.53 -41.03
N SER A 40 -24.09 31.66 -41.01
CA SER A 40 -23.40 32.68 -41.80
C SER A 40 -21.98 32.23 -42.11
N GLN A 41 -21.70 32.14 -43.41
CA GLN A 41 -20.39 31.97 -44.04
C GLN A 41 -19.47 33.14 -43.71
N GLU A 42 -18.16 32.86 -43.62
CA GLU A 42 -17.14 33.52 -44.44
C GLU A 42 -15.83 32.73 -44.33
N ALA A 43 -15.27 32.34 -45.47
CA ALA A 43 -13.88 31.91 -45.62
C ALA A 43 -13.06 33.11 -46.07
N PRO A 44 -11.79 33.17 -45.69
CA PRO A 44 -10.78 33.34 -46.73
C PRO A 44 -9.55 32.44 -46.55
N ASP A 45 -9.06 31.94 -47.68
CA ASP A 45 -7.73 31.36 -47.88
C ASP A 45 -6.60 32.32 -47.47
N GLY A 46 -5.52 31.78 -46.91
CA GLY A 46 -4.28 32.50 -46.66
C GLY A 46 -3.21 31.66 -45.97
N ASP A 47 -2.23 31.24 -46.77
CA ASP A 47 -0.94 30.56 -46.52
C ASP A 47 -0.25 30.64 -45.13
N ASP A 48 0.27 29.46 -44.77
CA ASP A 48 1.64 29.12 -44.36
C ASP A 48 2.24 29.64 -43.03
N ASP A 49 2.85 28.65 -42.35
CA ASP A 49 4.01 28.70 -41.49
C ASP A 49 3.85 28.70 -39.95
N THR A 50 4.55 27.71 -39.37
CA THR A 50 5.15 27.70 -38.03
C THR A 50 4.35 27.19 -36.80
N ALA A 51 4.85 26.03 -36.33
CA ALA A 51 5.01 25.56 -34.95
C ALA A 51 3.86 24.87 -34.18
N SER A 52 4.15 23.62 -33.83
CA SER A 52 3.44 22.73 -32.91
C SER A 52 3.03 23.34 -31.57
N PRO A 53 1.91 22.86 -31.04
CA PRO A 53 1.87 22.41 -29.64
C PRO A 53 1.67 20.89 -29.60
N GLN A 54 2.65 20.17 -29.06
CA GLN A 54 2.45 18.79 -28.66
C GLN A 54 1.45 18.79 -27.49
N GLU A 55 0.23 18.33 -27.74
CA GLU A 55 -0.70 17.91 -26.71
C GLU A 55 -0.04 16.76 -25.93
N SER A 56 0.52 17.10 -24.78
CA SER A 56 1.00 16.13 -23.81
C SER A 56 -0.23 15.50 -23.16
N THR A 57 -0.71 14.42 -23.76
CA THR A 57 -1.57 13.47 -23.04
C THR A 57 -0.83 13.05 -21.77
N PRO A 58 -1.40 13.21 -20.57
CA PRO A 58 -0.83 12.58 -19.38
C PRO A 58 -0.86 11.07 -19.65
N ALA A 59 0.32 10.45 -19.63
CA ALA A 59 0.41 9.00 -19.60
C ALA A 59 -0.41 8.49 -18.39
N PRO A 60 -1.11 7.35 -18.50
CA PRO A 60 -1.57 6.68 -17.30
C PRO A 60 -0.35 6.48 -16.40
N SER A 61 -0.46 6.97 -15.16
CA SER A 61 0.47 6.60 -14.10
C SER A 61 0.39 5.09 -13.99
N ASP A 62 1.37 4.37 -14.55
CA ASP A 62 1.72 3.05 -14.08
C ASP A 62 2.03 3.26 -12.60
N GLY A 63 1.03 3.02 -11.75
CA GLY A 63 1.23 2.83 -10.32
C GLY A 63 2.31 1.78 -10.23
N GLY A 64 3.52 2.23 -9.87
CA GLY A 64 4.71 1.43 -9.87
C GLY A 64 4.47 0.24 -8.96
N GLY A 65 4.09 -0.89 -9.56
CA GLY A 65 4.52 -2.17 -9.05
C GLY A 65 6.04 -2.15 -9.17
N GLU A 66 6.67 -1.58 -8.15
CA GLU A 66 8.05 -1.93 -7.82
C GLU A 66 8.07 -3.46 -7.85
N GLN A 67 8.84 -3.99 -8.79
CA GLN A 67 9.11 -5.40 -8.85
C GLN A 67 9.61 -5.81 -7.46
N ASP A 68 9.05 -6.89 -6.91
CA ASP A 68 9.45 -7.58 -5.68
C ASP A 68 10.94 -7.96 -5.73
N ASP A 69 11.80 -6.97 -5.69
CA ASP A 69 13.21 -7.15 -5.41
C ASP A 69 13.29 -7.60 -3.95
N PRO A 70 14.09 -8.65 -3.66
CA PRO A 70 14.22 -9.15 -2.31
C PRO A 70 14.67 -8.02 -1.38
N LEU A 71 14.07 -7.97 -0.19
CA LEU A 71 14.41 -6.98 0.82
C LEU A 71 15.87 -7.18 1.26
N ASP A 72 16.61 -6.09 1.41
CA ASP A 72 17.99 -6.15 1.88
C ASP A 72 18.08 -6.26 3.41
N ASP A 73 19.26 -6.62 3.90
CA ASP A 73 19.50 -6.82 5.35
C ASP A 73 19.19 -5.54 6.15
N ALA A 74 19.36 -4.35 5.56
CA ALA A 74 19.08 -3.08 6.22
C ALA A 74 17.58 -2.85 6.40
N ALA A 75 16.77 -3.20 5.40
CA ALA A 75 15.32 -3.16 5.47
C ALA A 75 14.78 -4.12 6.55
N LEU A 76 15.33 -5.34 6.61
CA LEU A 76 14.98 -6.32 7.65
C LEU A 76 15.38 -5.85 9.05
N GLU A 77 16.56 -5.26 9.20
CA GLU A 77 17.00 -4.68 10.48
C GLU A 77 16.08 -3.52 10.91
N ALA A 78 15.68 -2.66 9.98
CA ALA A 78 14.74 -1.57 10.24
C ALA A 78 13.36 -2.09 10.68
N ALA A 79 12.87 -3.18 10.08
CA ALA A 79 11.62 -3.83 10.50
C ALA A 79 11.72 -4.36 11.93
N SER A 80 12.80 -5.10 12.26
CA SER A 80 13.05 -5.57 13.63
C SER A 80 13.13 -4.43 14.65
N GLN A 81 13.82 -3.34 14.32
CA GLN A 81 13.93 -2.16 15.20
C GLN A 81 12.55 -1.51 15.43
N ARG A 82 11.78 -1.34 14.35
CA ARG A 82 10.45 -0.75 14.41
C ARG A 82 9.48 -1.60 15.23
N PHE A 83 9.56 -2.92 15.12
CA PHE A 83 8.75 -3.83 15.95
C PHE A 83 9.06 -3.69 17.45
N VAL A 84 10.32 -3.52 17.84
CA VAL A 84 10.68 -3.26 19.25
C VAL A 84 10.06 -1.97 19.77
N GLU A 85 9.90 -0.95 18.92
CA GLU A 85 9.16 0.26 19.30
C GLU A 85 7.68 -0.03 19.57
N VAL A 86 7.05 -0.88 18.76
CA VAL A 86 5.67 -1.36 19.02
C VAL A 86 5.58 -2.00 20.39
N LEU A 87 6.51 -2.91 20.72
CA LEU A 87 6.53 -3.60 22.01
C LEU A 87 6.63 -2.64 23.20
N ARG A 88 7.41 -1.57 23.08
CA ARG A 88 7.51 -0.54 24.12
C ARG A 88 6.19 0.19 24.34
N VAL A 89 5.52 0.56 23.25
CA VAL A 89 4.22 1.25 23.31
C VAL A 89 3.14 0.33 23.90
N LEU A 90 3.19 -0.97 23.57
CA LEU A 90 2.32 -1.98 24.18
C LEU A 90 2.61 -2.17 25.68
N ASP A 91 3.88 -2.14 26.10
CA ASP A 91 4.27 -2.21 27.52
C ASP A 91 3.72 -1.03 28.32
N ASP A 92 3.76 0.17 27.72
CA ASP A 92 3.17 1.40 28.27
C ASP A 92 1.62 1.37 28.27
N ARG A 93 1.02 0.41 27.56
CA ARG A 93 -0.43 0.25 27.33
C ARG A 93 -1.06 1.49 26.70
N ASP A 94 -0.30 2.17 25.86
CA ASP A 94 -0.78 3.31 25.06
C ASP A 94 -1.41 2.77 23.76
N TRP A 95 -2.68 2.40 23.84
CA TRP A 95 -3.40 1.75 22.73
C TRP A 95 -3.56 2.67 21.51
N GLU A 96 -3.76 3.97 21.72
CA GLU A 96 -3.83 4.94 20.63
C GLU A 96 -2.46 5.06 19.94
N ALA A 97 -1.36 5.18 20.70
CA ALA A 97 -0.04 5.17 20.10
C ALA A 97 0.27 3.83 19.40
N ALA A 98 -0.12 2.69 19.98
CA ALA A 98 0.11 1.38 19.37
C ALA A 98 -0.57 1.27 18.00
N CYS A 99 -1.79 1.78 17.87
CA CYS A 99 -2.51 1.82 16.60
C CYS A 99 -1.86 2.70 15.53
N THR A 100 -0.96 3.64 15.89
CA THR A 100 -0.17 4.37 14.90
C THR A 100 0.92 3.52 14.24
N TYR A 101 1.23 2.34 14.77
CA TYR A 101 2.15 1.36 14.18
C TYR A 101 1.43 0.32 13.32
N VAL A 102 0.13 0.47 13.12
CA VAL A 102 -0.70 -0.46 12.36
C VAL A 102 -1.17 0.20 11.07
N LEU A 103 -1.26 -0.58 10.00
CA LEU A 103 -1.70 -0.15 8.68
C LEU A 103 -2.81 -1.09 8.20
N ASP A 104 -3.92 -0.54 7.71
CA ASP A 104 -5.01 -1.35 7.14
C ASP A 104 -4.62 -1.79 5.72
N PRO A 105 -4.45 -3.10 5.47
CA PRO A 105 -4.06 -3.59 4.14
C PRO A 105 -5.04 -3.21 3.02
N THR A 106 -6.27 -2.82 3.35
CA THR A 106 -7.29 -2.37 2.40
C THR A 106 -7.05 -0.94 1.93
N THR A 107 -6.62 -0.05 2.84
CA THR A 107 -6.44 1.38 2.55
C THR A 107 -4.98 1.79 2.39
N GLY A 108 -4.04 0.93 2.77
CA GLY A 108 -2.61 1.23 2.73
C GLY A 108 -2.16 2.28 3.75
N THR A 109 -3.03 2.62 4.72
CA THR A 109 -2.83 3.78 5.61
C THR A 109 -3.09 3.44 7.06
N ALA A 110 -2.36 4.12 7.96
CA ALA A 110 -2.60 4.04 9.39
C ALA A 110 -3.99 4.64 9.75
N PRO A 111 -4.60 4.19 10.86
CA PRO A 111 -5.85 4.78 11.34
C PRO A 111 -5.63 6.20 11.87
N GLU A 112 -6.58 7.09 11.60
CA GLU A 112 -6.59 8.46 12.10
C GLU A 112 -7.99 8.84 12.57
N GLY A 113 -8.09 9.83 13.48
CA GLY A 113 -9.37 10.34 13.97
C GLY A 113 -10.22 9.25 14.62
N GLU A 114 -11.48 9.14 14.23
CA GLU A 114 -12.40 8.11 14.77
C GLU A 114 -11.89 6.68 14.55
N ARG A 115 -11.24 6.39 13.41
CA ARG A 115 -10.67 5.05 13.16
C ARG A 115 -9.54 4.71 14.14
N LEU A 116 -8.77 5.72 14.58
CA LEU A 116 -7.71 5.51 15.57
C LEU A 116 -8.30 5.13 16.92
N THR A 117 -9.36 5.84 17.33
CA THR A 117 -10.09 5.53 18.55
C THR A 117 -10.70 4.13 18.49
N ASP A 118 -11.34 3.76 17.38
CA ASP A 118 -11.92 2.42 17.18
C ASP A 118 -10.86 1.32 17.24
N CYS A 119 -9.70 1.54 16.60
CA CYS A 119 -8.56 0.60 16.69
C CYS A 119 -8.09 0.42 18.14
N ALA A 120 -7.94 1.52 18.90
CA ALA A 120 -7.48 1.48 20.27
C ALA A 120 -8.47 0.75 21.20
N GLU A 121 -9.77 1.01 21.06
CA GLU A 121 -10.83 0.30 21.80
C GLU A 121 -10.87 -1.19 21.43
N GLY A 122 -10.70 -1.51 20.15
CA GLY A 122 -10.60 -2.88 19.64
C GLY A 122 -9.40 -3.62 20.23
N ALA A 123 -8.22 -3.01 20.20
CA ALA A 123 -6.99 -3.56 20.76
C ALA A 123 -7.13 -3.83 22.27
N GLN A 124 -7.63 -2.84 23.03
CA GLN A 124 -7.88 -3.00 24.46
C GLN A 124 -8.84 -4.17 24.74
N SER A 125 -9.92 -4.27 23.97
CA SER A 125 -10.92 -5.33 24.14
C SER A 125 -10.37 -6.72 23.81
N ALA A 126 -9.56 -6.83 22.76
CA ALA A 126 -8.90 -8.07 22.36
C ALA A 126 -7.87 -8.55 23.39
N ILE A 127 -7.21 -7.60 24.04
CA ILE A 127 -6.13 -7.85 25.01
C ILE A 127 -6.66 -8.10 26.43
N ALA A 128 -7.80 -7.54 26.81
CA ALA A 128 -8.34 -7.68 28.17
C ALA A 128 -8.39 -9.14 28.71
N PRO A 129 -8.71 -10.18 27.91
CA PRO A 129 -8.63 -11.58 28.35
C PRO A 129 -7.20 -12.09 28.62
N HIS A 130 -6.20 -11.35 28.18
CA HIS A 130 -4.78 -11.69 28.14
C HIS A 130 -3.89 -10.66 28.85
N GLU A 131 -4.45 -9.78 29.70
CA GLU A 131 -3.71 -8.66 30.32
C GLU A 131 -2.45 -9.10 31.07
N GLU A 132 -2.46 -10.29 31.64
CA GLU A 132 -1.35 -10.88 32.40
C GLU A 132 -0.11 -11.10 31.52
N LEU A 133 -0.30 -11.28 30.21
CA LEU A 133 0.77 -11.43 29.22
C LEU A 133 1.40 -10.09 28.82
N LEU A 134 0.73 -8.97 29.11
CA LEU A 134 1.20 -7.60 28.86
C LEU A 134 1.46 -6.85 30.17
N ALA A 135 1.86 -7.59 31.22
CA ALA A 135 2.29 -6.95 32.45
C ALA A 135 3.47 -5.99 32.16
N PRO A 136 3.53 -4.81 32.78
CA PRO A 136 4.62 -3.87 32.55
C PRO A 136 5.99 -4.52 32.78
N GLY A 137 6.92 -4.27 31.87
CA GLY A 137 8.27 -4.83 31.89
C GLY A 137 8.43 -6.19 31.21
N VAL A 138 7.36 -6.81 30.70
CA VAL A 138 7.45 -8.11 30.00
C VAL A 138 8.31 -8.00 28.75
N PHE A 139 8.22 -6.86 28.04
CA PHE A 139 8.95 -6.67 26.79
C PHE A 139 10.31 -6.00 26.94
N GLU A 140 10.71 -5.56 28.15
CA GLU A 140 12.00 -4.88 28.37
C GLU A 140 13.22 -5.71 27.98
N ALA A 141 13.11 -7.04 28.07
CA ALA A 141 14.17 -7.97 27.69
C ALA A 141 14.27 -8.19 26.16
N ILE A 142 13.32 -7.67 25.38
CA ILE A 142 13.24 -7.86 23.93
C ILE A 142 13.85 -6.64 23.25
N ASP A 143 15.02 -6.84 22.64
CA ASP A 143 15.66 -5.87 21.78
C ASP A 143 15.72 -6.38 20.33
N ALA A 144 16.18 -5.54 19.40
CA ALA A 144 16.15 -5.85 17.97
C ALA A 144 16.96 -7.11 17.61
N SER A 145 17.98 -7.47 18.40
CA SER A 145 18.75 -8.69 18.19
C SER A 145 18.00 -9.97 18.57
N SER A 146 16.94 -9.83 19.38
CA SER A 146 16.01 -10.93 19.73
C SER A 146 14.89 -11.10 18.71
N VAL A 147 14.76 -10.17 17.75
CA VAL A 147 13.73 -10.15 16.70
C VAL A 147 14.37 -10.52 15.37
N THR A 148 13.95 -11.66 14.81
CA THR A 148 14.33 -12.07 13.47
C THR A 148 13.25 -11.63 12.49
N ALA A 149 13.60 -10.71 11.58
CA ALA A 149 12.82 -10.36 10.42
C ALA A 149 13.19 -11.27 9.24
N SER A 150 12.22 -11.67 8.44
CA SER A 150 12.43 -12.48 7.24
C SER A 150 11.57 -11.95 6.08
N ASP A 151 12.20 -11.77 4.93
CA ASP A 151 11.52 -11.40 3.69
C ASP A 151 10.62 -12.53 3.20
N ASN A 152 9.35 -12.22 2.95
CA ASN A 152 8.38 -13.16 2.41
C ASN A 152 8.41 -13.21 0.86
N GLY A 153 9.09 -12.27 0.21
CA GLY A 153 9.20 -12.17 -1.25
C GLY A 153 7.97 -11.56 -1.93
N ASP A 154 7.10 -10.92 -1.15
CA ASP A 154 5.90 -10.18 -1.59
C ASP A 154 5.88 -8.74 -1.06
N GLY A 155 7.05 -8.22 -0.68
CA GLY A 155 7.23 -6.91 -0.04
C GLY A 155 6.86 -6.88 1.45
N THR A 156 6.45 -8.00 2.05
CA THR A 156 6.17 -8.09 3.49
C THR A 156 7.27 -8.80 4.26
N VAL A 157 7.32 -8.53 5.57
CA VAL A 157 8.27 -9.11 6.51
C VAL A 157 7.53 -9.94 7.55
N SER A 158 7.92 -11.21 7.69
CA SER A 158 7.52 -12.03 8.84
C SER A 158 8.46 -11.77 10.02
N LEU A 159 7.93 -11.80 11.23
CA LEU A 159 8.70 -11.59 12.45
C LEU A 159 8.71 -12.83 13.32
N ARG A 160 9.84 -13.04 14.01
CA ARG A 160 9.99 -14.06 15.04
C ARG A 160 10.70 -13.48 16.24
N VAL A 161 10.19 -13.74 17.43
CA VAL A 161 10.70 -13.25 18.71
C VAL A 161 11.02 -14.45 19.59
N LEU A 162 12.28 -14.60 20.01
CA LEU A 162 12.69 -15.74 20.86
C LEU A 162 12.23 -17.12 20.35
N ASP A 163 12.35 -17.35 19.04
CA ASP A 163 11.89 -18.54 18.31
C ASP A 163 10.36 -18.71 18.14
N GLU A 164 9.54 -17.77 18.63
CA GLU A 164 8.10 -17.73 18.41
C GLU A 164 7.74 -16.86 17.22
N GLU A 165 6.92 -17.37 16.30
CA GLU A 165 6.46 -16.64 15.12
C GLU A 165 5.34 -15.67 15.50
N ILE A 166 5.38 -14.46 14.94
CA ILE A 166 4.32 -13.48 15.07
C ILE A 166 3.41 -13.60 13.85
N ASP A 167 2.13 -13.92 14.09
CA ASP A 167 1.12 -14.15 13.04
C ASP A 167 0.72 -12.89 12.25
N VAL A 168 1.35 -11.74 12.54
CA VAL A 168 1.06 -10.46 11.91
C VAL A 168 2.30 -10.00 11.12
N PRO A 169 2.22 -9.94 9.78
CA PRO A 169 3.34 -9.48 8.98
C PRO A 169 3.49 -7.96 9.09
N MET A 170 4.71 -7.48 8.81
CA MET A 170 4.96 -6.06 8.60
C MET A 170 4.98 -5.70 7.12
N VAL A 171 4.52 -4.50 6.81
CA VAL A 171 4.55 -3.90 5.48
C VAL A 171 5.17 -2.51 5.56
N ARG A 172 5.85 -2.08 4.50
CA ARG A 172 6.40 -0.73 4.40
C ARG A 172 5.30 0.24 3.95
N GLY A 173 5.08 1.30 4.71
CA GLY A 173 4.16 2.39 4.37
C GLY A 173 4.74 3.33 3.33
N GLU A 174 3.92 4.28 2.87
CA GLU A 174 4.31 5.32 1.89
C GLU A 174 5.38 6.29 2.43
N ASP A 175 5.57 6.32 3.75
CA ASP A 175 6.55 7.13 4.47
C ASP A 175 7.87 6.38 4.77
N ASP A 176 8.08 5.23 4.11
CA ASP A 176 9.22 4.33 4.30
C ASP A 176 9.35 3.70 5.70
N LEU A 177 8.31 3.82 6.55
CA LEU A 177 8.28 3.17 7.86
C LEU A 177 7.63 1.79 7.79
N TRP A 178 7.99 0.90 8.73
CA TRP A 178 7.38 -0.42 8.85
C TRP A 178 6.15 -0.39 9.78
N TYR A 179 5.07 -1.04 9.35
CA TYR A 179 3.80 -1.14 10.06
C TYR A 179 3.35 -2.58 10.17
N LEU A 180 2.68 -2.93 11.27
CA LEU A 180 1.93 -4.19 11.36
C LEU A 180 0.71 -4.13 10.44
N SER A 181 0.55 -5.12 9.58
CA SER A 181 -0.59 -5.20 8.66
C SER A 181 -1.76 -5.92 9.34
N ILE A 182 -2.72 -5.16 9.86
CA ILE A 182 -3.88 -5.71 10.59
C ILE A 182 -5.16 -5.10 9.98
N PRO A 183 -6.15 -5.91 9.60
CA PRO A 183 -7.44 -5.39 9.15
C PRO A 183 -8.25 -4.85 10.33
N PHE A 184 -8.87 -3.67 10.17
CA PHE A 184 -9.76 -3.07 11.15
C PHE A 184 -10.93 -2.32 10.50
#